data_AF-A0A6L7AAD4-F1
#
_entry.id   AF-A0A6L7AAD4-F1
#
_cell.length_a   1.000
_cell.length_b   1.000
_cell.length_c   1.000
_cell.angle_alpha   90.00
_cell.angle_beta   90.00
_cell.angle_gamma   90.00
#
_symmetry.space_group_name_H-M   'P 1'
#
loop_
_entity.id
_entity.type
_entity.pdbx_description
1 polymer ?
#
loop_
_entity_poly.entity_id
_entity_poly.type
_entity_poly.pdbx_seq_one_letter_code
_entity_poly.pdbx_strand_id
1 'polypeptide(L)'
;MRVNLLIAMIIFALIWPATALRAAVSKTTWADAPAREFVFVENNSDDNFFVTPGGALDPRLTGANRWTGLKYNGSGTIYQQSLGYIDNGYNTGLYTNWKFDMWLENSPVSSPLTGLRCINWYAGCNMTTSLILPQTTDASGFYGATVTSGGAKWMHGMLSDAFYQ
;
A
#
# COMPACT_ATOMS: atom_id res chain seq x y z
N MET A 1 -36.13 -16.68 43.64
CA MET A 1 -36.64 -15.41 43.09
C MET A 1 -37.31 -15.70 41.74
N ARG A 2 -38.60 -15.38 41.55
CA ARG A 2 -39.26 -15.52 40.24
C ARG A 2 -39.01 -14.24 39.44
N VAL A 3 -38.25 -14.32 38.35
CA VAL A 3 -38.07 -13.19 37.44
C VAL A 3 -39.36 -13.02 36.64
N ASN A 4 -39.93 -11.81 36.66
CA ASN A 4 -41.11 -11.49 35.88
C ASN A 4 -40.70 -11.32 34.41
N LEU A 5 -40.99 -12.33 33.59
CA LEU A 5 -40.63 -12.37 32.17
C LEU A 5 -41.09 -11.12 31.40
N LEU A 6 -42.20 -10.51 31.83
CA LEU A 6 -42.72 -9.29 31.21
C LEU A 6 -41.79 -8.09 31.40
N ILE A 7 -41.25 -7.93 32.61
CA ILE A 7 -40.29 -6.86 32.93
C ILE A 7 -38.98 -7.08 32.18
N ALA A 8 -38.52 -8.34 32.09
CA ALA A 8 -37.33 -8.68 31.32
C ALA A 8 -37.48 -8.34 29.82
N MET A 9 -38.64 -8.65 29.22
CA MET A 9 -38.91 -8.33 27.80
C MET A 9 -39.03 -6.83 27.54
N ILE A 10 -39.62 -6.06 28.47
CA ILE A 10 -39.71 -4.59 28.35
C ILE A 10 -38.31 -3.96 28.40
N ILE A 11 -37.47 -4.41 29.33
CA ILE A 11 -36.07 -3.94 29.43
C ILE A 11 -35.30 -4.26 28.14
N PHE A 12 -35.47 -5.47 27.60
CA PHE A 12 -34.79 -5.88 26.36
C PHE A 12 -35.24 -5.05 25.14
N ALA A 13 -36.55 -4.78 25.02
CA ALA A 13 -37.11 -3.97 23.95
C ALA A 13 -36.68 -2.49 24.01
N LEU A 14 -36.45 -1.95 25.21
CA LEU A 14 -35.97 -0.58 25.40
C LEU A 14 -34.47 -0.42 25.13
N ILE A 15 -33.66 -1.46 25.35
CA ILE A 15 -32.21 -1.43 25.12
C ILE A 15 -31.87 -1.69 23.63
N TRP A 16 -32.68 -2.47 22.93
CA TRP A 16 -32.46 -2.85 21.53
C TRP A 16 -32.24 -1.68 20.54
N PRO A 17 -33.07 -0.60 20.53
CA PRO A 17 -32.83 0.54 19.65
C PRO A 17 -31.63 1.41 20.08
N ALA A 18 -31.22 1.35 21.36
CA ALA A 18 -30.05 2.07 21.87
C ALA A 18 -28.72 1.40 21.46
N THR A 19 -28.76 0.13 21.04
CA THR A 19 -27.59 -0.62 20.56
C THR A 19 -27.42 -0.64 19.04
N ALA A 20 -28.21 0.13 18.29
CA ALA A 20 -28.06 0.21 16.84
C ALA A 20 -26.71 0.85 16.48
N LEU A 21 -25.76 0.04 15.99
CA LEU A 21 -24.51 0.53 15.43
C LEU A 21 -24.84 1.43 14.23
N ARG A 22 -24.53 2.72 14.35
CA ARG A 22 -24.57 3.67 13.24
C ARG A 22 -23.15 3.84 12.72
N ALA A 23 -22.93 3.42 11.48
CA ALA A 23 -21.70 3.70 10.75
C ALA A 23 -22.01 4.62 9.57
N ALA A 24 -21.07 5.49 9.25
CA ALA A 24 -21.12 6.32 8.04
C ALA A 24 -19.83 6.07 7.25
N VAL A 25 -19.94 6.07 5.93
CA VAL A 25 -18.81 5.98 5.00
C VAL A 25 -18.78 7.26 4.20
N SER A 26 -17.60 7.88 4.09
CA SER A 26 -17.35 9.01 3.22
C SER A 26 -16.30 8.61 2.18
N LYS A 27 -16.57 8.91 0.91
CA LYS A 27 -15.60 8.74 -0.17
C LYS A 27 -14.90 10.06 -0.42
N THR A 28 -13.59 10.08 -0.21
CA THR A 28 -12.73 11.17 -0.68
C THR A 28 -12.22 10.82 -2.07
N THR A 29 -12.36 11.75 -3.01
CA THR A 29 -11.77 11.63 -4.36
C THR A 29 -10.82 12.79 -4.54
N TRP A 30 -9.54 12.50 -4.77
CA TRP A 30 -8.57 13.50 -5.15
C TRP A 30 -8.64 13.75 -6.65
N ALA A 31 -8.30 14.97 -7.09
CA ALA A 31 -8.16 15.28 -8.51
C ALA A 31 -7.01 14.45 -9.12
N ASP A 32 -6.94 14.38 -10.45
CA ASP A 32 -5.81 13.75 -11.10
C ASP A 32 -4.52 14.50 -10.76
N ALA A 33 -3.49 13.74 -10.37
CA ALA A 33 -2.16 14.28 -10.15
C ALA A 33 -1.59 14.85 -11.47
N PRO A 34 -0.69 15.85 -11.42
CA PRO A 34 -0.12 16.41 -12.64
C PRO A 34 0.64 15.35 -13.42
N ALA A 35 0.49 15.37 -14.76
CA ALA A 35 1.24 14.50 -15.64
C ALA A 35 2.75 14.72 -15.48
N ARG A 36 3.51 13.62 -15.52
CA ARG A 36 4.97 13.60 -15.40
C ARG A 36 5.59 12.74 -16.47
N GLU A 37 6.82 13.08 -16.81
CA GLU A 37 7.69 12.26 -17.65
C GLU A 37 8.54 11.34 -16.76
N PHE A 38 8.67 10.09 -17.19
CA PHE A 38 9.48 9.09 -16.52
C PHE A 38 10.51 8.54 -17.49
N VAL A 39 11.71 8.30 -16.97
CA VAL A 39 12.79 7.65 -17.70
C VAL A 39 12.84 6.20 -17.26
N PHE A 40 12.69 5.31 -18.22
CA PHE A 40 12.93 3.87 -18.06
C PHE A 40 14.34 3.57 -18.52
N VAL A 41 15.10 2.92 -17.65
CA VAL A 41 16.48 2.51 -17.89
C VAL A 41 16.53 1.00 -17.83
N GLU A 42 16.92 0.40 -18.94
CA GLU A 42 17.19 -1.03 -19.04
C GLU A 42 18.71 -1.25 -19.05
N ASN A 43 19.19 -2.09 -18.13
CA ASN A 43 20.53 -2.63 -18.21
C ASN A 43 20.50 -3.97 -18.95
N ASN A 44 20.86 -3.95 -20.22
CA ASN A 44 20.82 -5.12 -21.12
C ASN A 44 21.85 -6.23 -20.78
N SER A 45 22.44 -6.20 -19.58
CA SER A 45 23.44 -7.18 -19.13
C SER A 45 22.91 -8.15 -18.07
N ASP A 46 21.82 -7.81 -17.34
CA ASP A 46 21.42 -8.54 -16.12
C ASP A 46 19.93 -8.39 -15.73
N ASP A 47 19.04 -8.07 -16.68
CA ASP A 47 17.59 -7.87 -16.45
C ASP A 47 17.29 -6.88 -15.31
N ASN A 48 18.19 -5.93 -15.09
CA ASN A 48 18.00 -4.84 -14.14
C ASN A 48 17.34 -3.67 -14.86
N PHE A 49 16.12 -3.35 -14.42
CA PHE A 49 15.35 -2.23 -14.89
C PHE A 49 15.19 -1.21 -13.78
N PHE A 50 15.22 0.06 -14.15
CA PHE A 50 15.01 1.17 -13.22
C PHE A 50 14.12 2.21 -13.85
N VAL A 51 13.19 2.75 -13.06
CA VAL A 51 12.37 3.90 -13.44
C VAL A 51 12.65 5.08 -12.53
N THR A 52 12.66 6.27 -13.08
CA THR A 52 12.80 7.52 -12.32
C THR A 52 11.97 8.63 -12.95
N PRO A 53 11.46 9.58 -12.14
CA PRO A 53 10.96 10.83 -12.68
C PRO A 53 12.05 11.56 -13.46
N GLY A 54 11.70 12.11 -14.63
CA GLY A 54 12.60 12.95 -15.44
C GLY A 54 12.75 14.37 -14.88
N GLY A 55 11.92 14.77 -13.91
CA GLY A 55 11.93 16.10 -13.30
C GLY A 55 11.50 16.05 -11.83
N ALA A 56 10.33 16.61 -11.53
CA ALA A 56 9.80 16.62 -10.17
C ALA A 56 9.52 15.21 -9.63
N LEU A 57 9.77 15.00 -8.33
CA LEU A 57 9.65 13.70 -7.69
C LEU A 57 8.20 13.17 -7.59
N ASP A 58 7.24 14.06 -7.34
CA ASP A 58 5.83 13.69 -7.15
C ASP A 58 4.97 14.08 -8.38
N PRO A 59 4.03 13.23 -8.84
CA PRO A 59 3.74 11.86 -8.38
C PRO A 59 4.91 10.89 -8.55
N ARG A 60 5.04 9.93 -7.62
CA ARG A 60 6.18 9.03 -7.56
C ARG A 60 5.94 7.78 -8.39
N LEU A 61 6.83 7.55 -9.33
CA LEU A 61 7.08 6.26 -9.94
C LEU A 61 8.60 6.10 -10.04
N THR A 62 9.18 5.30 -9.15
CA THR A 62 10.64 5.21 -9.06
C THR A 62 11.14 3.89 -8.47
N GLY A 63 12.35 3.51 -8.84
CA GLY A 63 13.08 2.40 -8.25
C GLY A 63 13.35 1.27 -9.24
N ALA A 64 14.05 0.25 -8.77
CA ALA A 64 14.49 -0.88 -9.58
C ALA A 64 13.67 -2.15 -9.30
N ASN A 65 13.58 -3.04 -10.28
CA ASN A 65 12.98 -4.37 -10.13
C ASN A 65 13.87 -5.35 -9.33
N ARG A 66 15.15 -5.01 -9.14
CA ARG A 66 16.13 -5.86 -8.44
C ARG A 66 16.81 -5.14 -7.29
N TRP A 67 17.20 -5.93 -6.30
CA TRP A 67 18.12 -5.50 -5.26
C TRP A 67 19.54 -5.48 -5.81
N THR A 68 20.23 -4.38 -5.57
CA THR A 68 21.64 -4.22 -5.92
C THR A 68 22.52 -4.50 -4.70
N GLY A 69 23.84 -4.46 -4.87
CA GLY A 69 24.78 -4.44 -3.75
C GLY A 69 24.61 -3.24 -2.80
N LEU A 70 23.79 -2.25 -3.17
CA LEU A 70 23.46 -1.08 -2.35
C LEU A 70 22.22 -1.27 -1.48
N LYS A 71 21.65 -2.48 -1.41
CA LYS A 71 20.57 -2.80 -0.47
C LYS A 71 20.98 -2.46 0.96
N TYR A 72 20.17 -1.66 1.65
CA TYR A 72 20.35 -1.44 3.06
C TYR A 72 20.04 -2.73 3.85
N ASN A 73 20.99 -3.16 4.68
CA ASN A 73 20.92 -4.43 5.43
C ASN A 73 20.90 -4.22 6.96
N GLY A 74 20.55 -3.02 7.44
CA GLY A 74 20.48 -2.72 8.88
C GLY A 74 21.70 -1.99 9.46
N SER A 75 22.73 -1.74 8.66
CA SER A 75 23.90 -0.96 9.06
C SER A 75 24.53 -0.22 7.87
N GLY A 76 25.37 0.77 8.16
CA GLY A 76 26.03 1.58 7.13
C GLY A 76 25.12 2.60 6.46
N THR A 77 25.52 3.05 5.27
CA THR A 77 24.80 4.07 4.50
C THR A 77 23.50 3.51 3.91
N ILE A 78 22.43 4.28 4.06
CA ILE A 78 21.10 3.91 3.58
C ILE A 78 20.96 4.31 2.10
N TYR A 79 21.25 3.38 1.19
CA TYR A 79 21.08 3.60 -0.26
C TYR A 79 19.74 3.05 -0.77
N GLN A 80 19.64 1.73 -1.03
CA GLN A 80 18.42 1.12 -1.55
C GLN A 80 17.56 0.54 -0.42
N GLN A 81 16.35 1.07 -0.27
CA GLN A 81 15.45 0.77 0.86
C GLN A 81 14.19 -0.02 0.46
N SER A 82 13.94 -0.12 -0.85
CA SER A 82 12.86 -0.91 -1.44
C SER A 82 13.18 -1.17 -2.91
N LEU A 83 12.41 -2.08 -3.50
CA LEU A 83 12.25 -2.15 -4.95
C LEU A 83 11.39 -0.96 -5.45
N GLY A 84 11.17 -0.95 -6.76
CA GLY A 84 10.32 -0.01 -7.47
C GLY A 84 8.94 0.14 -6.86
N TYR A 85 8.41 1.36 -6.88
CA TYR A 85 7.08 1.65 -6.38
C TYR A 85 6.43 2.79 -7.15
N ILE A 86 5.10 2.81 -7.09
CA ILE A 86 4.24 3.90 -7.55
C ILE A 86 3.41 4.42 -6.37
N ASP A 87 3.20 5.73 -6.29
CA ASP A 87 2.30 6.32 -5.29
C ASP A 87 0.88 6.55 -5.81
N ASN A 88 0.00 7.01 -4.92
CA ASN A 88 -1.37 7.41 -5.26
C ASN A 88 -1.45 8.77 -5.98
N GLY A 89 -0.33 9.33 -6.42
CA GLY A 89 -0.20 10.65 -7.02
C GLY A 89 0.14 11.80 -6.05
N TYR A 90 -0.02 11.57 -4.74
CA TYR A 90 0.04 12.61 -3.71
C TYR A 90 1.01 12.28 -2.56
N ASN A 91 1.80 11.22 -2.68
CA ASN A 91 2.69 10.71 -1.63
C ASN A 91 2.04 10.71 -0.22
N THR A 92 0.83 10.15 -0.13
CA THR A 92 0.01 10.23 1.09
C THR A 92 0.42 9.20 2.14
N GLY A 93 0.39 9.58 3.42
CA GLY A 93 0.64 8.67 4.55
C GLY A 93 -0.52 7.72 4.83
N LEU A 94 -0.19 6.54 5.34
CA LEU A 94 -1.15 5.53 5.80
C LEU A 94 -1.13 5.42 7.32
N TYR A 95 -2.31 5.18 7.91
CA TYR A 95 -2.47 4.97 9.34
C TYR A 95 -2.37 3.50 9.70
N THR A 96 -1.71 3.20 10.83
CA THR A 96 -1.60 1.86 11.39
C THR A 96 -2.96 1.17 11.53
N ASN A 97 -3.00 -0.13 11.25
CA ASN A 97 -4.17 -1.01 11.28
C ASN A 97 -5.23 -0.73 10.20
N TRP A 98 -5.04 0.26 9.34
CA TRP A 98 -5.93 0.45 8.20
C TRP A 98 -5.68 -0.64 7.15
N LYS A 99 -6.68 -0.85 6.30
CA LYS A 99 -6.55 -1.65 5.08
C LYS A 99 -6.22 -0.72 3.92
N PHE A 100 -5.29 -1.15 3.09
CA PHE A 100 -4.92 -0.44 1.89
C PHE A 100 -4.98 -1.37 0.69
N ASP A 101 -5.65 -0.86 -0.34
CA ASP A 101 -5.85 -1.50 -1.62
C ASP A 101 -5.32 -0.53 -2.68
N MET A 102 -4.73 -1.07 -3.75
CA MET A 102 -4.30 -0.25 -4.88
C MET A 102 -4.34 -1.09 -6.14
N TRP A 103 -4.95 -0.52 -7.18
CA TRP A 103 -5.02 -1.10 -8.51
C TRP A 103 -4.84 -0.01 -9.55
N LEU A 104 -4.44 -0.43 -10.75
CA LEU A 104 -4.32 0.46 -11.90
C LEU A 104 -5.45 0.13 -12.89
N GLU A 105 -6.28 1.13 -13.16
CA GLU A 105 -7.31 1.02 -14.19
C GLU A 105 -6.67 1.14 -15.58
N ASN A 106 -7.12 0.30 -16.53
CA ASN A 106 -6.60 0.28 -17.90
C ASN A 106 -5.07 0.07 -17.98
N SER A 107 -4.49 -0.64 -17.01
CA SER A 107 -3.07 -1.01 -17.07
C SER A 107 -2.80 -1.83 -18.33
N PRO A 108 -1.78 -1.48 -19.13
CA PRO A 108 -1.36 -2.29 -20.28
C PRO A 108 -0.70 -3.60 -19.83
N VAL A 109 -0.32 -3.70 -18.56
CA VAL A 109 0.36 -4.84 -17.94
C VAL A 109 -0.58 -5.52 -16.94
N SER A 110 -0.63 -6.86 -16.98
CA SER A 110 -1.33 -7.65 -15.96
C SER A 110 -0.48 -7.80 -14.70
N SER A 111 -1.11 -7.66 -13.54
CA SER A 111 -0.51 -7.75 -12.21
C SER A 111 0.68 -6.79 -12.02
N PRO A 112 0.49 -5.47 -12.23
CA PRO A 112 1.55 -4.47 -12.17
C PRO A 112 2.10 -4.23 -10.75
N LEU A 113 1.37 -4.68 -9.71
CA LEU A 113 1.67 -4.42 -8.31
C LEU A 113 1.70 -5.71 -7.49
N THR A 114 2.66 -5.82 -6.55
CA THR A 114 2.83 -6.99 -5.68
C THR A 114 2.27 -6.81 -4.28
N GLY A 115 2.09 -5.56 -3.82
CA GLY A 115 1.58 -5.26 -2.48
C GLY A 115 1.96 -3.86 -2.00
N LEU A 116 1.75 -3.61 -0.71
CA LEU A 116 2.08 -2.34 -0.08
C LEU A 116 3.60 -2.25 0.15
N ARG A 117 4.23 -1.30 -0.54
CA ARG A 117 5.64 -1.01 -0.36
C ARG A 117 5.89 -0.45 1.05
N CYS A 118 6.96 -0.89 1.68
CA CYS A 118 7.47 -0.35 2.93
C CYS A 118 8.98 -0.10 2.87
N ILE A 119 9.48 0.83 3.68
CA ILE A 119 10.92 1.09 3.82
C ILE A 119 11.50 -0.04 4.68
N ASN A 120 12.46 -0.82 4.16
CA ASN A 120 12.96 -2.05 4.78
C ASN A 120 13.36 -1.91 6.25
N TRP A 121 13.89 -0.75 6.64
CA TRP A 121 14.37 -0.50 8.00
C TRP A 121 13.33 0.08 8.95
N TYR A 122 12.11 0.35 8.47
CA TYR A 122 11.01 0.70 9.36
C TYR A 122 10.51 -0.54 10.09
N ALA A 123 10.19 -0.35 11.37
CA ALA A 123 9.48 -1.37 12.13
C ALA A 123 8.20 -1.82 11.39
N GLY A 124 7.88 -3.11 11.51
CA GLY A 124 6.78 -3.73 10.78
C GLY A 124 7.01 -3.92 9.27
N CYS A 125 8.15 -3.52 8.72
CA CYS A 125 8.54 -3.84 7.35
C CYS A 125 9.44 -5.07 7.29
N ASN A 126 9.27 -5.90 6.25
CA ASN A 126 10.18 -7.00 6.00
C ASN A 126 11.48 -6.47 5.39
N MET A 127 12.61 -6.64 6.08
CA MET A 127 13.91 -6.13 5.63
C MET A 127 14.38 -6.76 4.30
N THR A 128 13.95 -8.00 4.03
CA THR A 128 14.33 -8.75 2.84
C THR A 128 13.57 -8.26 1.61
N THR A 129 12.26 -8.03 1.74
CA THR A 129 11.38 -7.78 0.60
C THR A 129 10.93 -6.33 0.47
N SER A 130 11.00 -5.53 1.54
CA SER A 130 10.38 -4.20 1.62
C SER A 130 8.87 -4.21 1.33
N LEU A 131 8.20 -5.33 1.60
CA LEU A 131 6.83 -5.56 1.20
C LEU A 131 5.97 -5.95 2.39
N ILE A 132 4.81 -5.32 2.51
CA ILE A 132 3.70 -5.80 3.33
C ILE A 132 2.77 -6.57 2.40
N LEU A 133 2.59 -7.86 2.70
CA LEU A 133 1.77 -8.73 1.86
C LEU A 133 0.29 -8.33 1.93
N PRO A 134 -0.39 -8.26 0.77
CA PRO A 134 -1.83 -8.11 0.71
C PRO A 134 -2.53 -9.42 1.09
N GLN A 135 -3.86 -9.37 1.24
CA GLN A 135 -4.67 -10.59 1.38
C GLN A 135 -4.82 -11.31 0.05
N THR A 136 -4.89 -10.56 -1.05
CA THR A 136 -4.99 -11.12 -2.40
C THR A 136 -4.47 -10.13 -3.45
N THR A 137 -4.17 -10.65 -4.63
CA THR A 137 -3.77 -9.88 -5.82
C THR A 137 -4.51 -10.41 -7.03
N ASP A 138 -4.71 -9.55 -8.03
CA ASP A 138 -5.30 -9.93 -9.32
C ASP A 138 -4.53 -9.29 -10.50
N ALA A 139 -5.18 -9.21 -11.67
CA ALA A 139 -4.61 -8.61 -12.86
C ALA A 139 -4.45 -7.08 -12.76
N SER A 140 -5.16 -6.41 -11.86
CA SER A 140 -5.18 -4.96 -11.75
C SER A 140 -4.36 -4.45 -10.56
N GLY A 141 -4.24 -5.21 -9.48
CA GLY A 141 -3.45 -4.81 -8.32
C GLY A 141 -3.53 -5.72 -7.10
N PHE A 142 -3.50 -5.11 -5.92
CA PHE A 142 -3.50 -5.81 -4.63
C PHE A 142 -4.56 -5.26 -3.67
N TYR A 143 -5.01 -6.14 -2.77
CA TYR A 143 -6.12 -5.86 -1.87
C TYR A 143 -5.89 -6.42 -0.46
N GLY A 144 -6.33 -5.66 0.53
CA GLY A 144 -6.40 -6.05 1.93
C GLY A 144 -5.07 -5.95 2.69
N ALA A 145 -4.08 -5.19 2.20
CA ALA A 145 -2.81 -5.01 2.90
C ALA A 145 -3.05 -4.31 4.24
N THR A 146 -2.68 -4.98 5.35
CA THR A 146 -2.83 -4.40 6.69
C THR A 146 -1.63 -3.51 6.98
N VAL A 147 -1.86 -2.21 7.18
CA VAL A 147 -0.80 -1.25 7.52
C VAL A 147 -0.22 -1.61 8.89
N THR A 148 1.02 -2.07 8.91
CA THR A 148 1.71 -2.48 10.14
C THR A 148 2.06 -1.28 11.01
N SER A 149 2.16 -1.48 12.32
CA SER A 149 2.68 -0.47 13.24
C SER A 149 4.18 -0.23 13.04
N GLY A 150 4.64 0.96 13.46
CA GLY A 150 6.04 1.36 13.44
C GLY A 150 6.51 1.96 12.11
N GLY A 151 7.20 3.11 12.16
CA GLY A 151 7.62 3.85 10.98
C GLY A 151 6.47 4.37 10.10
N ALA A 152 6.76 5.31 9.20
CA ALA A 152 5.75 5.82 8.27
C ALA A 152 5.44 4.79 7.18
N LYS A 153 4.16 4.52 6.92
CA LYS A 153 3.73 3.80 5.72
C LYS A 153 3.08 4.79 4.78
N TRP A 154 3.26 4.58 3.49
CA TRP A 154 2.81 5.50 2.46
C TRP A 154 1.91 4.74 1.50
N MET A 155 0.99 5.44 0.84
CA MET A 155 0.11 4.89 -0.19
C MET A 155 0.92 4.54 -1.46
N HIS A 156 1.84 3.60 -1.33
CA HIS A 156 2.81 3.19 -2.34
C HIS A 156 2.60 1.71 -2.66
N GLY A 157 2.28 1.40 -3.92
CA GLY A 157 2.28 0.03 -4.42
C GLY A 157 3.69 -0.36 -4.88
N MET A 158 4.18 -1.52 -4.45
CA MET A 158 5.42 -2.07 -4.97
C MET A 158 5.19 -2.61 -6.38
N LEU A 159 5.99 -2.17 -7.33
CA LEU A 159 5.94 -2.62 -8.73
C LEU A 159 6.33 -4.10 -8.81
N SER A 160 5.66 -4.83 -9.69
CA SER A 160 6.06 -6.19 -10.07
C SER A 160 7.11 -6.16 -11.18
N ASP A 161 7.74 -7.30 -11.46
CA ASP A 161 8.62 -7.43 -12.62
C ASP A 161 7.90 -7.20 -13.94
N ALA A 162 6.63 -7.59 -14.02
CA ALA A 162 5.81 -7.42 -15.22
C ALA A 162 5.66 -5.94 -15.59
N PHE A 163 5.69 -5.02 -14.61
CA PHE A 163 5.60 -3.59 -14.89
C PHE A 163 6.76 -3.06 -15.77
N TYR A 164 7.92 -3.71 -15.71
CA TYR A 164 9.12 -3.28 -16.40
C TYR A 164 9.30 -3.92 -17.80
N GLN A 165 8.37 -4.79 -18.22
CA GLN A 165 8.46 -5.58 -19.45
C GLN A 165 7.39 -5.20 -20.47
#